data_AF-A0A433VKK7-F1
#
_entry.id   AF-A0A433VKK7-F1
#
_cell.length_a   1.000
_cell.length_b   1.000
_cell.length_c   1.000
_cell.angle_alpha   90.00
_cell.angle_beta   90.00
_cell.angle_gamma   90.00
#
_symmetry.space_group_name_H-M   'P 1'
#
loop_
_entity.id
_entity.type
_entity.pdbx_description
1 polymer ?
#
loop_
_entity_poly.entity_id
_entity_poly.type
_entity_poly.pdbx_seq_one_letter_code
_entity_poly.pdbx_strand_id
1 'polypeptide(L)'
;MRIKISNLGAIEQAEINLKPLTIFVGANSTGKTWTAYTLASIFGQYGFDKYIKAYNKTHIKYELLENAFDTFLQIGSTQIDLIEFANNCADKYINDVSSLAPDWIPEYLNTERANFQNLKLDIELSNSKINIIDKIKNYSLDKHVSFGSQFTVKIIKQQGENDIYFFIIYEGDSKKTPQVLEKVFKEIFSETIFEIIHKCLYSYTYIFPTERTAYTGFPFAFNTKEIKLNIDKLIQDIEQEDISETKVNHNQEKVLIKLIKLRELLNENADEQKTSKDNKPRIKGNAAIQSLIEVIAKASTIEDITRKQQAQENSKIQDYIDLAQALERNILYGNIEIDSSKLQNEIVFHPLNNGASLEMQVSSSMVKELAPLLLCLRYLAEPNDLLIIDEPEMNLHPEAQVHCMYPP
;
A
#
# COMPACT_ATOMS: atom_id res chain seq x y z
N MET A 1 -3.95 -18.45 -4.88
CA MET A 1 -3.67 -18.55 -3.44
C MET A 1 -4.92 -19.07 -2.74
N ARG A 2 -4.77 -20.03 -1.83
CA ARG A 2 -5.85 -20.56 -1.01
C ARG A 2 -5.71 -20.03 0.42
N ILE A 3 -6.81 -19.59 1.01
CA ILE A 3 -6.84 -19.00 2.36
C ILE A 3 -7.92 -19.70 3.15
N LYS A 4 -7.55 -20.33 4.27
CA LYS A 4 -8.50 -20.83 5.26
C LYS A 4 -8.60 -19.82 6.38
N ILE A 5 -9.82 -19.46 6.73
CA ILE A 5 -10.16 -18.50 7.78
C ILE A 5 -10.88 -19.25 8.88
N SER A 6 -10.56 -18.95 10.14
CA SER A 6 -11.32 -19.45 11.29
C SER A 6 -11.53 -18.35 12.33
N ASN A 7 -12.72 -18.31 12.92
CA ASN A 7 -13.14 -17.37 13.96
C ASN A 7 -13.05 -15.88 13.57
N LEU A 8 -13.59 -15.52 12.40
CA LEU A 8 -13.68 -14.13 11.94
C LEU A 8 -15.14 -13.64 12.01
N GLY A 9 -15.53 -13.09 13.16
CA GLY A 9 -16.91 -12.60 13.36
C GLY A 9 -17.93 -13.74 13.20
N ALA A 10 -18.81 -13.63 12.20
CA ALA A 10 -19.80 -14.67 11.88
C ALA A 10 -19.21 -15.93 11.20
N ILE A 11 -17.93 -15.89 10.79
CA ILE A 11 -17.27 -17.00 10.12
C ILE A 11 -16.59 -17.90 11.16
N GLU A 12 -17.16 -19.07 11.38
CA GLU A 12 -16.50 -20.13 12.16
C GLU A 12 -15.33 -20.73 11.36
N GLN A 13 -15.60 -21.15 10.12
CA GLN A 13 -14.61 -21.64 9.16
C GLN A 13 -15.01 -21.25 7.73
N ALA A 14 -14.05 -20.84 6.92
CA ALA A 14 -14.23 -20.60 5.49
C ALA A 14 -12.94 -20.90 4.73
N GLU A 15 -13.08 -21.28 3.45
CA GLU A 15 -11.96 -21.41 2.52
C GLU A 15 -12.21 -20.54 1.29
N ILE A 16 -11.23 -19.73 0.91
CA ILE A 16 -11.32 -18.77 -0.19
C ILE A 16 -10.14 -18.96 -1.14
N ASN A 17 -10.44 -18.97 -2.43
CA ASN A 17 -9.42 -18.89 -3.47
C ASN A 17 -9.25 -17.42 -3.88
N LEU A 18 -8.26 -16.75 -3.31
CA LEU A 18 -8.00 -15.34 -3.56
C LEU A 18 -7.43 -15.14 -4.98
N LYS A 19 -8.09 -14.25 -5.73
CA LYS A 19 -7.72 -13.86 -7.10
C LYS A 19 -7.51 -12.34 -7.20
N PRO A 20 -6.75 -11.84 -8.19
CA PRO A 20 -6.50 -10.41 -8.38
C PRO A 20 -7.76 -9.53 -8.37
N LEU A 21 -8.89 -10.01 -8.91
CA LEU A 21 -10.20 -9.41 -8.69
C LEU A 21 -11.01 -10.33 -7.78
N THR A 22 -11.38 -9.84 -6.60
CA THR A 22 -12.19 -10.57 -5.63
C THR A 22 -13.35 -9.69 -5.15
N ILE A 23 -14.57 -10.18 -5.34
CA ILE A 23 -15.80 -9.45 -5.02
C ILE A 23 -16.57 -10.26 -3.99
N PHE A 24 -16.94 -9.63 -2.88
CA PHE A 24 -17.72 -10.25 -1.82
C PHE A 24 -19.19 -9.82 -1.92
N VAL A 25 -20.06 -10.74 -2.29
CA VAL A 25 -21.52 -10.55 -2.42
C VAL A 25 -22.28 -11.60 -1.60
N GLY A 26 -23.47 -11.25 -1.11
CA GLY A 26 -24.37 -12.21 -0.46
C GLY A 26 -25.18 -11.63 0.70
N ALA A 27 -25.89 -12.49 1.44
CA ALA A 27 -26.74 -12.05 2.54
C ALA A 27 -25.98 -11.22 3.59
N ASN A 28 -26.67 -10.26 4.20
CA ASN A 28 -26.13 -9.39 5.23
C ASN A 28 -25.62 -10.21 6.43
N SER A 29 -24.61 -9.68 7.12
CA SER A 29 -24.09 -10.26 8.37
C SER A 29 -23.45 -11.65 8.25
N THR A 30 -23.04 -12.08 7.05
CA THR A 30 -22.36 -13.36 6.80
C THR A 30 -20.82 -13.28 6.89
N GLY A 31 -20.26 -12.13 7.26
CA GLY A 31 -18.80 -11.93 7.42
C GLY A 31 -18.06 -11.42 6.19
N LYS A 32 -18.78 -10.97 5.15
CA LYS A 32 -18.24 -10.42 3.89
C LYS A 32 -17.28 -9.24 4.12
N THR A 33 -17.76 -8.16 4.72
CA THR A 33 -16.95 -6.98 5.07
C THR A 33 -15.73 -7.33 5.91
N TRP A 34 -15.91 -8.17 6.92
CA TRP A 34 -14.81 -8.55 7.80
C TRP A 34 -13.72 -9.32 7.05
N THR A 35 -14.13 -10.19 6.14
CA THR A 35 -13.21 -10.93 5.25
C THR A 35 -12.49 -9.98 4.30
N ALA A 36 -13.24 -9.13 3.58
CA ALA A 36 -12.70 -8.16 2.65
C ALA A 36 -11.62 -7.27 3.30
N TYR A 37 -11.94 -6.74 4.48
CA TYR A 37 -11.06 -5.84 5.22
C TYR A 37 -9.86 -6.57 5.83
N THR A 38 -10.06 -7.79 6.34
CA THR A 38 -8.96 -8.61 6.87
C THR A 38 -7.94 -8.89 5.78
N LEU A 39 -8.40 -9.35 4.61
CA LEU A 39 -7.54 -9.63 3.46
C LEU A 39 -6.85 -8.35 2.95
N ALA A 40 -7.58 -7.25 2.80
CA ALA A 40 -7.00 -5.98 2.40
C ALA A 40 -5.94 -5.47 3.39
N SER A 41 -6.17 -5.66 4.70
CA SER A 41 -5.19 -5.29 5.71
C SER A 41 -3.93 -6.15 5.61
N ILE A 42 -4.03 -7.44 5.33
CA ILE A 42 -2.89 -8.37 5.25
C ILE A 42 -2.08 -8.15 3.98
N PHE A 43 -2.73 -8.08 2.81
CA PHE A 43 -2.03 -7.97 1.52
C PHE A 43 -1.72 -6.53 1.10
N GLY A 44 -2.33 -5.54 1.75
CA GLY A 44 -2.05 -4.12 1.51
C GLY A 44 -0.82 -3.61 2.24
N GLN A 45 -0.46 -2.36 1.93
CA GLN A 45 0.64 -1.64 2.56
C GLN A 45 0.43 -1.49 4.07
N TYR A 46 -0.81 -1.29 4.51
CA TYR A 46 -1.16 -1.11 5.93
C TYR A 46 -0.65 -2.26 6.82
N GLY A 47 -0.95 -3.52 6.47
CA GLY A 47 -0.46 -4.67 7.24
C GLY A 47 1.02 -4.91 7.07
N PHE A 48 1.59 -4.61 5.90
CA PHE A 48 3.05 -4.64 5.72
C PHE A 48 3.75 -3.71 6.72
N ASP A 49 3.31 -2.46 6.82
CA ASP A 49 3.93 -1.48 7.72
C ASP A 49 3.77 -1.87 9.20
N LYS A 50 2.59 -2.41 9.57
CA LYS A 50 2.35 -2.93 10.92
C LYS A 50 3.23 -4.15 11.20
N TYR A 51 3.37 -5.05 10.22
CA TYR A 51 4.23 -6.22 10.31
C TYR A 51 5.69 -5.84 10.51
N ILE A 52 6.27 -4.95 9.69
CA ILE A 52 7.67 -4.52 9.84
C ILE A 52 7.91 -3.91 11.23
N LYS A 53 7.00 -3.05 11.71
CA LYS A 53 7.07 -2.46 13.05
C LYS A 53 7.02 -3.50 14.17
N ALA A 54 6.27 -4.59 13.98
CA ALA A 54 6.15 -5.68 14.94
C ALA A 54 7.33 -6.67 14.85
N TYR A 55 7.74 -7.06 13.64
CA TYR A 55 8.80 -8.02 13.35
C TYR A 55 10.08 -7.71 14.10
N ASN A 56 10.50 -6.43 14.09
CA ASN A 56 11.70 -5.95 14.80
C ASN A 56 11.66 -6.14 16.32
N LYS A 57 10.50 -6.47 16.89
CA LYS A 57 10.29 -6.74 18.32
C LYS A 57 10.00 -8.21 18.61
N THR A 58 9.78 -9.02 17.57
CA THR A 58 9.43 -10.44 17.70
C THR A 58 10.67 -11.32 17.81
N HIS A 59 10.48 -12.59 18.18
CA HIS A 59 11.50 -13.63 18.12
C HIS A 59 11.48 -14.44 16.81
N ILE A 60 10.68 -14.00 15.84
CA ILE A 60 10.58 -14.66 14.53
C ILE A 60 11.91 -14.47 13.80
N LYS A 61 12.46 -15.57 13.27
CA LYS A 61 13.69 -15.55 12.50
C LYS A 61 13.53 -16.24 11.15
N TYR A 62 14.37 -15.82 10.21
CA TYR A 62 14.52 -16.40 8.89
C TYR A 62 15.99 -16.73 8.69
N GLU A 63 16.34 -18.01 8.67
CA GLU A 63 17.74 -18.47 8.67
C GLU A 63 18.55 -17.89 7.51
N LEU A 64 17.97 -17.85 6.30
CA LEU A 64 18.59 -17.21 5.13
C LEU A 64 18.91 -15.72 5.35
N LEU A 65 18.02 -14.98 6.04
CA LEU A 65 18.25 -13.57 6.35
C LEU A 65 19.29 -13.39 7.44
N GLU A 66 19.24 -14.19 8.51
CA GLU A 66 20.19 -14.09 9.62
C GLU A 66 21.61 -14.42 9.13
N ASN A 67 21.78 -15.49 8.35
CA ASN A 67 23.09 -15.89 7.81
C ASN A 67 23.66 -14.82 6.85
N ALA A 68 22.81 -14.26 5.98
CA ALA A 68 23.23 -13.19 5.08
C ALA A 68 23.60 -11.91 5.85
N PHE A 69 22.85 -11.59 6.90
CA PHE A 69 23.10 -10.42 7.75
C PHE A 69 24.40 -10.56 8.54
N ASP A 70 24.69 -11.73 9.12
CA ASP A 70 25.95 -11.99 9.82
C ASP A 70 27.14 -11.84 8.87
N THR A 71 27.01 -12.35 7.64
CA THR A 71 28.02 -12.17 6.57
C THR A 71 28.21 -10.69 6.23
N PHE A 72 27.12 -9.94 6.09
CA PHE A 72 27.15 -8.50 5.83
C PHE A 72 27.87 -7.72 6.93
N LEU A 73 27.64 -8.05 8.21
CA LEU A 73 28.33 -7.40 9.33
C LEU A 73 29.83 -7.70 9.36
N GLN A 74 30.25 -8.90 8.97
CA GLN A 74 31.65 -9.31 9.00
C GLN A 74 32.45 -8.75 7.82
N ILE A 75 31.88 -8.80 6.61
CA ILE A 75 32.59 -8.53 5.36
C ILE A 75 32.23 -7.14 4.80
N GLY A 76 31.11 -6.56 5.21
CA GLY A 76 30.57 -5.32 4.63
C GLY A 76 29.86 -5.53 3.31
N SER A 77 29.67 -6.78 2.88
CA SER A 77 28.86 -7.13 1.71
C SER A 77 28.26 -8.53 1.85
N THR A 78 27.14 -8.76 1.18
CA THR A 78 26.50 -10.08 1.07
C THR A 78 25.55 -10.09 -0.13
N GLN A 79 25.05 -11.28 -0.45
CA GLN A 79 24.00 -11.48 -1.44
C GLN A 79 22.95 -12.46 -0.91
N ILE A 80 21.70 -12.32 -1.37
CA ILE A 80 20.61 -13.26 -1.06
C ILE A 80 19.95 -13.67 -2.37
N ASP A 81 19.84 -14.98 -2.63
CA ASP A 81 18.99 -15.51 -3.70
C ASP A 81 17.52 -15.33 -3.29
N LEU A 82 16.83 -14.39 -3.93
CA LEU A 82 15.43 -14.09 -3.64
C LEU A 82 14.47 -15.19 -4.09
N ILE A 83 14.85 -15.98 -5.10
CA ILE A 83 14.05 -17.13 -5.55
C ILE A 83 14.14 -18.25 -4.53
N GLU A 84 15.34 -18.52 -4.00
CA GLU A 84 15.51 -19.46 -2.89
C GLU A 84 14.71 -19.00 -1.66
N PHE A 85 14.82 -17.72 -1.30
CA PHE A 85 14.03 -17.15 -0.21
C PHE A 85 12.53 -17.31 -0.45
N ALA A 86 12.02 -16.99 -1.64
CA ALA A 86 10.59 -17.13 -1.94
C ALA A 86 10.12 -18.59 -1.88
N ASN A 87 10.90 -19.52 -2.41
CA ASN A 87 10.56 -20.94 -2.38
C ASN A 87 10.43 -21.49 -0.96
N ASN A 88 11.40 -21.13 -0.10
CA ASN A 88 11.55 -21.67 1.24
C ASN A 88 10.75 -20.89 2.31
N CYS A 89 10.51 -19.59 2.10
CA CYS A 89 10.04 -18.69 3.14
C CYS A 89 8.79 -17.88 2.78
N ALA A 90 8.30 -17.86 1.53
CA ALA A 90 7.15 -17.00 1.19
C ALA A 90 5.85 -17.41 1.91
N ASP A 91 5.54 -18.71 2.05
CA ASP A 91 4.36 -19.13 2.83
C ASP A 91 4.54 -18.78 4.31
N LYS A 92 5.74 -19.03 4.87
CA LYS A 92 6.05 -18.65 6.26
C LYS A 92 5.86 -17.15 6.46
N TYR A 93 6.37 -16.33 5.55
CA TYR A 93 6.25 -14.88 5.59
C TYR A 93 4.81 -14.40 5.64
N ILE A 94 3.98 -14.81 4.69
CA ILE A 94 2.59 -14.33 4.65
C ILE A 94 1.77 -14.87 5.83
N ASN A 95 2.07 -16.09 6.32
CA ASN A 95 1.44 -16.61 7.51
C ASN A 95 1.90 -15.86 8.77
N ASP A 96 3.18 -15.48 8.89
CA ASP A 96 3.68 -14.64 9.97
C ASP A 96 2.96 -13.26 9.97
N VAL A 97 2.80 -12.62 8.80
CA VAL A 97 1.99 -11.40 8.65
C VAL A 97 0.56 -11.63 9.15
N SER A 98 -0.09 -12.70 8.68
CA SER A 98 -1.48 -13.00 9.06
C SER A 98 -1.66 -13.34 10.54
N SER A 99 -0.64 -13.92 11.18
CA SER A 99 -0.66 -14.30 12.59
C SER A 99 -0.65 -13.09 13.52
N LEU A 100 -0.07 -11.98 13.06
CA LEU A 100 -0.03 -10.71 13.78
C LEU A 100 -1.21 -9.78 13.42
N ALA A 101 -1.98 -10.12 12.38
CA ALA A 101 -3.12 -9.32 11.94
C ALA A 101 -4.18 -9.00 13.01
N PRO A 102 -4.46 -9.89 13.99
CA PRO A 102 -5.35 -9.57 15.11
C PRO A 102 -5.00 -8.28 15.87
N ASP A 103 -3.73 -7.85 15.85
CA ASP A 103 -3.27 -6.64 16.55
C ASP A 103 -3.70 -5.35 15.86
N TRP A 104 -3.90 -5.36 14.53
CA TRP A 104 -4.22 -4.14 13.76
C TRP A 104 -5.59 -4.17 13.07
N ILE A 105 -6.22 -5.33 12.93
CA ILE A 105 -7.58 -5.43 12.36
C ILE A 105 -8.62 -4.58 13.13
N PRO A 106 -8.62 -4.48 14.49
CA PRO A 106 -9.56 -3.61 15.19
C PRO A 106 -9.45 -2.14 14.76
N GLU A 107 -8.22 -1.65 14.58
CA GLU A 107 -7.95 -0.30 14.08
C GLU A 107 -8.39 -0.17 12.62
N TYR A 108 -8.10 -1.18 11.79
CA TYR A 108 -8.47 -1.18 10.37
C TYR A 108 -9.98 -1.14 10.14
N LEU A 109 -10.74 -1.92 10.92
CA LEU A 109 -12.22 -1.92 10.93
C LEU A 109 -12.82 -0.76 11.74
N ASN A 110 -12.01 0.04 12.43
CA ASN A 110 -12.43 1.10 13.34
C ASN A 110 -13.43 0.63 14.40
N THR A 111 -13.10 -0.46 15.09
CA THR A 111 -13.92 -1.08 16.12
C THR A 111 -13.20 -1.16 17.46
N GLU A 112 -13.88 -0.74 18.52
CA GLU A 112 -13.39 -0.85 19.91
C GLU A 112 -14.01 -2.05 20.65
N ARG A 113 -14.98 -2.74 20.04
CA ARG A 113 -15.80 -3.77 20.69
C ARG A 113 -15.57 -5.19 20.16
N ALA A 114 -15.18 -5.31 18.89
CA ALA A 114 -14.90 -6.60 18.28
C ALA A 114 -13.56 -7.15 18.78
N ASN A 115 -13.51 -8.47 19.00
CA ASN A 115 -12.31 -9.18 19.42
C ASN A 115 -11.85 -10.15 18.32
N PHE A 116 -10.56 -10.14 18.04
CA PHE A 116 -9.91 -10.95 17.00
C PHE A 116 -8.84 -11.89 17.55
N GLN A 117 -8.69 -12.04 18.87
CA GLN A 117 -7.66 -12.88 19.50
C GLN A 117 -7.68 -14.35 19.06
N ASN A 118 -8.86 -14.86 18.66
CA ASN A 118 -9.02 -16.24 18.20
C ASN A 118 -9.00 -16.38 16.67
N LEU A 119 -8.85 -15.27 15.94
CA LEU A 119 -8.76 -15.27 14.48
C LEU A 119 -7.54 -16.07 14.06
N LYS A 120 -7.76 -17.00 13.12
CA LYS A 120 -6.69 -17.77 12.50
C LYS A 120 -6.84 -17.70 11.00
N LEU A 121 -5.72 -17.47 10.32
CA LEU A 121 -5.60 -17.61 8.88
C LEU A 121 -4.50 -18.62 8.58
N ASP A 122 -4.75 -19.49 7.61
CA ASP A 122 -3.77 -20.39 7.02
C ASP A 122 -3.74 -20.11 5.51
N ILE A 123 -2.61 -19.57 5.04
CA ILE A 123 -2.44 -19.09 3.68
C ILE A 123 -1.48 -20.02 2.94
N GLU A 124 -2.00 -20.67 1.90
CA GLU A 124 -1.23 -21.50 1.00
C GLU A 124 -1.04 -20.76 -0.33
N LEU A 125 0.21 -20.43 -0.67
CA LEU A 125 0.51 -19.73 -1.92
C LEU A 125 0.29 -20.65 -3.14
N SER A 126 0.57 -21.95 -2.99
CA SER A 126 0.39 -22.97 -4.03
C SER A 126 0.95 -22.50 -5.39
N ASN A 127 0.16 -22.59 -6.48
CA ASN A 127 0.55 -22.17 -7.82
C ASN A 127 0.88 -20.68 -7.95
N SER A 128 0.48 -19.83 -6.98
CA SER A 128 0.84 -18.42 -6.99
C SER A 128 2.35 -18.19 -6.79
N LYS A 129 3.10 -19.17 -6.27
CA LYS A 129 4.57 -19.10 -6.17
C LYS A 129 5.26 -18.90 -7.52
N ILE A 130 4.75 -19.52 -8.58
CA ILE A 130 5.31 -19.37 -9.94
C ILE A 130 5.29 -17.90 -10.35
N ASN A 131 4.14 -17.24 -10.16
CA ASN A 131 3.98 -15.83 -10.46
C ASN A 131 4.86 -14.93 -9.56
N ILE A 132 5.03 -15.29 -8.27
CA ILE A 132 5.91 -14.56 -7.35
C ILE A 132 7.36 -14.64 -7.85
N ILE A 133 7.83 -15.83 -8.24
CA ILE A 133 9.19 -16.04 -8.76
C ILE A 133 9.42 -15.25 -10.05
N ASP A 134 8.46 -15.30 -10.98
CA ASP A 134 8.55 -14.53 -12.22
C ASP A 134 8.59 -13.01 -11.96
N LYS A 135 7.84 -12.53 -10.96
CA LYS A 135 7.91 -11.12 -10.53
C LYS A 135 9.25 -10.78 -9.88
N ILE A 136 9.81 -11.64 -9.03
CA ILE A 136 11.14 -11.44 -8.43
C ILE A 136 12.21 -11.30 -9.53
N LYS A 137 12.15 -12.14 -10.56
CA LYS A 137 13.05 -12.03 -11.72
C LYS A 137 12.90 -10.70 -12.42
N ASN A 138 11.67 -10.22 -12.60
CA ASN A 138 11.42 -8.93 -13.25
C ASN A 138 11.62 -7.72 -12.34
N TYR A 139 11.81 -7.92 -11.04
CA TYR A 139 12.02 -6.85 -10.08
C TYR A 139 13.43 -6.25 -10.22
N SER A 140 13.50 -4.92 -10.20
CA SER A 140 14.75 -4.16 -10.13
C SER A 140 14.72 -3.18 -8.96
N LEU A 141 15.86 -3.03 -8.29
CA LEU A 141 16.06 -2.08 -7.20
C LEU A 141 17.45 -1.47 -7.30
N ASP A 142 17.56 -0.15 -7.21
CA ASP A 142 18.80 0.52 -6.85
C ASP A 142 18.50 1.50 -5.71
N LYS A 143 18.84 1.09 -4.48
CA LYS A 143 18.56 1.83 -3.25
C LYS A 143 19.87 2.19 -2.56
N HIS A 144 19.96 3.45 -2.17
CA HIS A 144 21.11 4.02 -1.48
C HIS A 144 20.67 4.58 -0.13
N VAL A 145 21.31 4.13 0.94
CA VAL A 145 21.08 4.67 2.29
C VAL A 145 22.39 5.26 2.79
N SER A 146 22.50 6.58 2.77
CA SER A 146 23.69 7.30 3.21
C SER A 146 23.67 7.55 4.71
N PHE A 147 24.79 7.25 5.38
CA PHE A 147 24.97 7.46 6.81
C PHE A 147 25.96 8.61 7.03
N GLY A 148 25.46 9.84 6.85
CA GLY A 148 26.30 11.04 6.80
C GLY A 148 27.29 10.98 5.62
N SER A 149 28.47 11.58 5.80
CA SER A 149 29.57 11.57 4.83
C SER A 149 30.56 10.42 5.03
N GLN A 150 30.19 9.38 5.79
CA GLN A 150 31.13 8.33 6.17
C GLN A 150 31.02 7.10 5.27
N PHE A 151 29.80 6.67 4.98
CA PHE A 151 29.55 5.53 4.11
C PHE A 151 28.09 5.49 3.65
N THR A 152 27.85 4.75 2.57
CA THR A 152 26.54 4.47 2.00
C THR A 152 26.32 2.96 1.94
N VAL A 153 25.17 2.49 2.41
CA VAL A 153 24.70 1.13 2.14
C VAL A 153 24.00 1.14 0.80
N LYS A 154 24.57 0.41 -0.16
CA LYS A 154 23.98 0.22 -1.48
C LYS A 154 23.28 -1.14 -1.54
N ILE A 155 22.06 -1.14 -2.05
CA ILE A 155 21.23 -2.32 -2.23
C ILE A 155 20.81 -2.39 -3.68
N ILE A 156 21.23 -3.44 -4.39
CA ILE A 156 20.99 -3.59 -5.82
C ILE A 156 20.33 -4.93 -6.09
N LYS A 157 19.27 -4.89 -6.89
CA LYS A 157 18.67 -6.05 -7.55
C LYS A 157 18.53 -5.71 -9.03
N GLN A 158 19.17 -6.46 -9.93
CA GLN A 158 19.00 -6.24 -11.37
C GLN A 158 17.87 -7.10 -11.93
N GLN A 159 17.21 -6.61 -12.98
CA GLN A 159 16.21 -7.39 -13.70
C GLN A 159 16.86 -8.63 -14.35
N GLY A 160 16.18 -9.77 -14.26
CA GLY A 160 16.64 -11.07 -14.77
C GLY A 160 17.47 -11.87 -13.77
N GLU A 161 18.09 -11.23 -12.78
CA GLU A 161 18.87 -11.90 -11.75
C GLU A 161 18.00 -12.46 -10.62
N ASN A 162 18.50 -13.47 -9.91
CA ASN A 162 17.86 -14.00 -8.71
C ASN A 162 18.31 -13.25 -7.46
N ASP A 163 19.55 -12.79 -7.46
CA ASP A 163 20.23 -12.27 -6.29
C ASP A 163 19.92 -10.79 -6.05
N ILE A 164 19.80 -10.44 -4.78
CA ILE A 164 19.91 -9.06 -4.30
C ILE A 164 21.22 -8.90 -3.55
N TYR A 165 21.92 -7.79 -3.82
CA TYR A 165 23.22 -7.49 -3.26
C TYR A 165 23.11 -6.35 -2.25
N PHE A 166 23.79 -6.52 -1.11
CA PHE A 166 23.96 -5.47 -0.11
C PHE A 166 25.45 -5.25 0.08
N PHE A 167 25.91 -4.00 0.01
CA PHE A 167 27.30 -3.68 0.29
C PHE A 167 27.47 -2.26 0.81
N ILE A 168 28.53 -2.08 1.61
CA ILE A 168 28.90 -0.80 2.18
C ILE A 168 29.95 -0.13 1.28
N ILE A 169 29.68 1.11 0.89
CA ILE A 169 30.61 1.98 0.19
C ILE A 169 31.12 3.00 1.21
N TYR A 170 32.38 2.92 1.60
CA TYR A 170 32.98 3.91 2.50
C TYR A 170 33.46 5.14 1.72
N GLU A 171 33.26 6.31 2.31
CA GLU A 171 33.80 7.58 1.82
C GLU A 171 35.08 7.90 2.60
N GLY A 172 36.21 8.04 1.88
CA GLY A 172 37.53 8.29 2.48
C GLY A 172 38.17 7.07 3.14
N ASP A 173 39.02 7.31 4.15
CA ASP A 173 39.83 6.27 4.83
C ASP A 173 39.08 5.50 5.93
N SER A 174 37.80 5.81 6.16
CA SER A 174 36.98 5.09 7.14
C SER A 174 36.79 3.64 6.69
N LYS A 175 37.11 2.67 7.55
CA LYS A 175 36.98 1.23 7.26
C LYS A 175 36.19 0.47 8.33
N LYS A 176 35.45 1.18 9.18
CA LYS A 176 34.71 0.55 10.28
C LYS A 176 33.31 1.10 10.39
N THR A 177 32.36 0.18 10.38
CA THR A 177 30.95 0.47 10.63
C THR A 177 30.70 0.51 12.15
N PRO A 178 30.08 1.58 12.68
CA PRO A 178 29.74 1.65 14.10
C PRO A 178 28.80 0.51 14.53
N GLN A 179 29.13 -0.21 15.61
CA GLN A 179 28.27 -1.30 16.15
C GLN A 179 26.86 -0.83 16.51
N VAL A 180 26.70 0.44 16.90
CA VAL A 180 25.37 1.03 17.22
C VAL A 180 24.39 0.97 16.04
N LEU A 181 24.89 0.82 14.81
CA LEU A 181 24.07 0.76 13.59
C LEU A 181 23.63 -0.66 13.21
N GLU A 182 24.06 -1.69 13.93
CA GLU A 182 23.67 -3.08 13.66
C GLU A 182 22.15 -3.24 13.58
N LYS A 183 21.44 -2.69 14.56
CA LYS A 183 19.97 -2.72 14.57
C LYS A 183 19.38 -2.03 13.34
N VAL A 184 19.92 -0.88 12.95
CA VAL A 184 19.44 -0.12 11.79
C VAL A 184 19.68 -0.90 10.50
N PHE A 185 20.83 -1.56 10.35
CA PHE A 185 21.09 -2.42 9.20
C PHE A 185 20.14 -3.61 9.16
N LYS A 186 19.87 -4.25 10.31
CA LYS A 186 18.93 -5.37 10.37
C LYS A 186 17.52 -4.96 9.95
N GLU A 187 17.07 -3.77 10.36
CA GLU A 187 15.81 -3.18 9.95
C GLU A 187 15.78 -2.96 8.42
N ILE A 188 16.81 -2.30 7.86
CA ILE A 188 16.92 -2.07 6.41
C ILE A 188 16.93 -3.40 5.62
N PHE A 189 17.66 -4.40 6.11
CA PHE A 189 17.74 -5.73 5.52
C PHE A 189 16.36 -6.38 5.43
N SER A 190 15.72 -6.51 6.59
CA SER A 190 14.46 -7.24 6.72
C SER A 190 13.34 -6.52 5.98
N GLU A 191 13.24 -5.20 6.14
CA GLU A 191 12.27 -4.35 5.44
C GLU A 191 12.42 -4.48 3.93
N THR A 192 13.65 -4.40 3.39
CA THR A 192 13.85 -4.46 1.94
C THR A 192 13.48 -5.83 1.36
N ILE A 193 13.87 -6.92 2.02
CA ILE A 193 13.54 -8.27 1.52
C ILE A 193 12.03 -8.52 1.62
N PHE A 194 11.43 -8.24 2.77
CA PHE A 194 9.99 -8.45 2.95
C PHE A 194 9.17 -7.56 2.03
N GLU A 195 9.58 -6.32 1.78
CA GLU A 195 8.89 -5.42 0.84
C GLU A 195 8.84 -6.01 -0.57
N ILE A 196 9.97 -6.54 -1.06
CA ILE A 196 10.03 -7.19 -2.38
C ILE A 196 9.07 -8.38 -2.42
N ILE A 197 9.13 -9.26 -1.42
CA ILE A 197 8.27 -10.46 -1.37
C ILE A 197 6.79 -10.07 -1.27
N HIS A 198 6.45 -9.08 -0.45
CA HIS A 198 5.08 -8.59 -0.27
C HIS A 198 4.51 -8.01 -1.57
N LYS A 199 5.28 -7.14 -2.24
CA LYS A 199 4.92 -6.57 -3.55
C LYS A 199 4.85 -7.62 -4.66
N CYS A 200 5.56 -8.74 -4.51
CA CYS A 200 5.44 -9.86 -5.45
C CYS A 200 4.17 -10.68 -5.23
N LEU A 201 3.55 -10.67 -4.05
CA LEU A 201 2.20 -11.24 -3.85
C LEU A 201 1.19 -10.48 -4.70
N TYR A 202 1.04 -9.19 -4.42
CA TYR A 202 0.23 -8.24 -5.18
C TYR A 202 0.95 -6.90 -5.22
N SER A 203 0.99 -6.26 -6.40
CA SER A 203 1.76 -5.03 -6.60
C SER A 203 1.14 -3.87 -5.81
N TYR A 204 -0.19 -3.77 -5.84
CA TYR A 204 -0.98 -2.94 -4.95
C TYR A 204 -2.26 -3.67 -4.52
N THR A 205 -2.82 -3.30 -3.35
CA THR A 205 -4.13 -3.78 -2.89
C THR A 205 -5.10 -2.62 -2.78
N TYR A 206 -6.14 -2.62 -3.61
CA TYR A 206 -7.24 -1.68 -3.59
C TYR A 206 -8.42 -2.29 -2.84
N ILE A 207 -8.94 -1.56 -1.85
CA ILE A 207 -10.19 -1.90 -1.18
C ILE A 207 -11.27 -0.88 -1.52
N PHE A 208 -12.43 -1.38 -1.95
CA PHE A 208 -13.64 -0.60 -2.14
C PHE A 208 -14.63 -0.98 -1.04
N PRO A 209 -14.62 -0.27 0.11
CA PRO A 209 -15.45 -0.56 1.28
C PRO A 209 -16.94 -0.42 0.98
N THR A 210 -17.86 -0.86 1.83
CA THR A 210 -19.32 -0.63 1.62
C THR A 210 -19.69 0.85 1.56
N GLU A 211 -19.10 1.68 2.44
CA GLU A 211 -19.37 3.13 2.54
C GLU A 211 -18.63 3.96 1.47
N ARG A 212 -18.82 3.62 0.19
CA ARG A 212 -18.09 4.24 -0.93
C ARG A 212 -18.46 5.69 -1.18
N THR A 213 -19.60 6.17 -0.70
CA THR A 213 -19.99 7.58 -0.90
C THR A 213 -19.34 8.51 0.12
N ALA A 214 -18.59 8.00 1.10
CA ALA A 214 -17.98 8.83 2.15
C ALA A 214 -17.08 9.93 1.56
N TYR A 215 -16.40 9.69 0.42
CA TYR A 215 -15.52 10.68 -0.22
C TYR A 215 -16.26 11.93 -0.73
N THR A 216 -17.57 11.89 -0.97
CA THR A 216 -18.28 13.06 -1.56
C THR A 216 -18.31 14.25 -0.60
N GLY A 217 -18.11 14.01 0.69
CA GLY A 217 -17.97 15.04 1.72
C GLY A 217 -16.53 15.50 1.96
N PHE A 218 -15.54 14.92 1.28
CA PHE A 218 -14.13 15.20 1.48
C PHE A 218 -13.51 15.83 0.23
N PRO A 219 -13.18 17.12 0.26
CA PRO A 219 -12.28 17.66 -0.75
C PRO A 219 -10.91 16.99 -0.61
N PHE A 220 -10.38 16.45 -1.70
CA PHE A 220 -9.01 15.93 -1.74
C PHE A 220 -8.12 16.94 -2.46
N ALA A 221 -7.11 17.43 -1.74
CA ALA A 221 -6.13 18.36 -2.28
C ALA A 221 -4.79 17.63 -2.42
N PHE A 222 -4.32 17.40 -3.65
CA PHE A 222 -2.92 17.07 -3.87
C PHE A 222 -2.15 18.38 -4.00
N ASN A 223 -1.76 18.96 -2.87
CA ASN A 223 -1.04 20.23 -2.87
C ASN A 223 0.45 19.98 -3.13
N THR A 224 0.81 19.67 -4.38
CA THR A 224 2.21 19.62 -4.84
C THR A 224 2.96 20.93 -4.53
N LYS A 225 2.25 22.07 -4.40
CA LYS A 225 2.83 23.33 -3.94
C LYS A 225 3.17 23.33 -2.44
N GLU A 226 2.36 22.76 -1.56
CA GLU A 226 2.66 22.69 -0.12
C GLU A 226 3.81 21.73 0.18
N ILE A 227 3.83 20.56 -0.47
CA ILE A 227 4.91 19.59 -0.34
C ILE A 227 6.23 20.23 -0.78
N LYS A 228 6.24 20.93 -1.91
CA LYS A 228 7.42 21.63 -2.41
C LYS A 228 7.85 22.77 -1.46
N LEU A 229 6.92 23.56 -0.95
CA LEU A 229 7.20 24.62 0.02
C LEU A 229 7.76 24.09 1.36
N ASN A 230 7.26 22.94 1.83
CA ASN A 230 7.72 22.28 3.05
C ASN A 230 9.11 21.66 2.87
N ILE A 231 9.38 21.07 1.70
CA ILE A 231 10.71 20.58 1.33
C ILE A 231 11.72 21.73 1.23
N ASP A 232 11.38 22.81 0.54
CA ASP A 232 12.25 23.98 0.36
C ASP A 232 12.61 24.63 1.71
N LYS A 233 11.63 24.72 2.62
CA LYS A 233 11.84 25.23 3.98
C LYS A 233 12.74 24.31 4.81
N LEU A 234 12.58 22.99 4.68
CA LEU A 234 13.40 22.01 5.38
C LEU A 234 14.85 21.98 4.87
N ILE A 235 15.05 22.18 3.56
CA ILE A 235 16.40 22.32 2.95
C ILE A 235 17.09 23.57 3.52
N GLN A 236 16.39 24.71 3.61
CA GLN A 236 16.93 25.92 4.21
C GLN A 236 17.32 25.73 5.69
N ASP A 237 16.52 24.98 6.47
CA ASP A 237 16.80 24.68 7.87
C ASP A 237 18.00 23.72 8.07
N ILE A 238 18.37 22.94 7.05
CA ILE A 238 19.55 22.07 7.03
C ILE A 238 20.80 22.89 6.64
N GLU A 239 20.67 23.79 5.67
CA GLU A 239 21.76 24.64 5.19
C GLU A 239 22.24 25.68 6.23
N GLN A 240 21.40 26.05 7.21
CA GLN A 240 21.74 27.02 8.26
C GLN A 240 22.40 26.42 9.52
N GLU A 241 22.55 25.09 9.63
CA GLU A 241 23.26 24.49 10.76
C GLU A 241 24.77 24.37 10.45
N ASP A 242 25.55 25.34 10.94
CA ASP A 242 27.02 25.33 10.87
C ASP A 242 27.59 24.04 11.52
N ILE A 243 28.07 23.13 10.66
CA ILE A 243 28.83 21.95 11.07
C ILE A 243 30.26 22.40 11.39
N SER A 244 30.43 22.99 12.57
CA SER A 244 31.76 23.18 13.14
C SER A 244 32.17 21.92 13.93
N GLU A 245 33.29 21.35 13.53
CA GLU A 245 33.92 20.18 14.14
C GLU A 245 34.31 20.49 15.60
N THR A 246 33.49 20.08 16.57
CA THR A 246 33.87 19.51 17.89
C THR A 246 32.72 19.63 18.89
N LYS A 247 31.92 18.56 19.01
CA LYS A 247 31.32 18.01 20.25
C LYS A 247 30.17 17.07 19.87
N VAL A 248 30.47 15.78 19.85
CA VAL A 248 29.47 14.70 19.89
C VAL A 248 28.69 14.85 21.20
N ASN A 249 27.35 15.04 21.14
CA ASN A 249 26.35 14.54 22.12
C ASN A 249 24.95 15.22 22.12
N HIS A 250 24.61 16.12 21.18
CA HIS A 250 23.20 16.57 21.07
C HIS A 250 22.75 16.92 19.65
N ASN A 251 23.68 17.36 18.79
CA ASN A 251 23.36 17.69 17.40
C ASN A 251 23.16 16.45 16.51
N GLN A 252 23.87 15.34 16.76
CA GLN A 252 23.68 14.10 15.99
C GLN A 252 22.30 13.47 16.24
N GLU A 253 21.77 13.58 17.46
CA GLU A 253 20.43 13.10 17.80
C GLU A 253 19.34 13.99 17.14
N LYS A 254 19.57 15.30 17.04
CA LYS A 254 18.70 16.22 16.30
C LYS A 254 18.72 15.95 14.79
N VAL A 255 19.88 15.72 14.20
CA VAL A 255 20.01 15.37 12.77
C VAL A 255 19.34 14.01 12.50
N LEU A 256 19.51 13.03 13.40
CA LEU A 256 18.82 11.75 13.31
C LEU A 256 17.30 11.91 13.44
N ILE A 257 16.80 12.76 14.34
CA ILE A 257 15.37 13.10 14.45
C ILE A 257 14.85 13.81 13.20
N LYS A 258 15.64 14.71 12.58
CA LYS A 258 15.28 15.36 11.32
C LYS A 258 15.24 14.38 10.15
N LEU A 259 16.17 13.42 10.09
CA LEU A 259 16.21 12.36 9.07
C LEU A 259 15.10 11.31 9.29
N ILE A 260 14.78 10.98 10.54
CA ILE A 260 13.62 10.15 10.88
C ILE A 260 12.34 10.89 10.50
N LYS A 261 12.22 12.19 10.78
CA LYS A 261 11.10 13.02 10.31
C LYS A 261 11.03 13.15 8.80
N LEU A 262 12.16 13.18 8.10
CA LEU A 262 12.20 13.19 6.64
C LEU A 262 11.76 11.83 6.07
N ARG A 263 12.21 10.73 6.68
CA ARG A 263 11.76 9.37 6.34
C ARG A 263 10.29 9.17 6.68
N GLU A 264 9.83 9.70 7.81
CA GLU A 264 8.42 9.81 8.18
C GLU A 264 7.72 10.63 7.11
N LEU A 265 8.07 11.89 6.82
CA LEU A 265 7.44 12.72 5.75
C LEU A 265 7.41 12.06 4.35
N LEU A 266 8.47 11.34 3.97
CA LEU A 266 8.54 10.61 2.70
C LEU A 266 7.65 9.35 2.73
N ASN A 267 7.55 8.68 3.87
CA ASN A 267 6.61 7.57 4.11
C ASN A 267 5.19 8.06 4.46
N GLU A 268 5.03 9.29 4.93
CA GLU A 268 3.79 9.98 5.34
C GLU A 268 3.10 10.58 4.11
N ASN A 269 3.72 10.56 2.93
CA ASN A 269 2.96 10.64 1.67
C ASN A 269 2.20 9.32 1.37
N ALA A 270 2.28 8.33 2.27
CA ALA A 270 1.32 7.24 2.43
C ALA A 270 0.70 7.18 3.85
N ASP A 271 0.94 8.21 4.69
CA ASP A 271 0.58 8.18 6.11
C ASP A 271 0.53 9.62 6.68
N GLU A 272 -0.19 10.56 6.05
CA GLU A 272 -0.45 11.86 6.68
C GLU A 272 -1.31 11.62 7.92
N GLN A 273 -0.71 11.57 9.11
CA GLN A 273 -1.24 12.14 10.37
C GLN A 273 -0.48 11.67 11.63
N LYS A 274 0.79 12.06 11.82
CA LYS A 274 1.31 12.29 13.18
C LYS A 274 2.25 13.51 13.25
N THR A 275 1.72 14.68 13.62
CA THR A 275 2.11 15.45 14.82
C THR A 275 1.66 16.92 14.76
N SER A 276 0.65 17.29 15.55
CA SER A 276 0.68 18.51 16.37
C SER A 276 -0.49 18.48 17.35
N LYS A 277 -0.20 18.86 18.61
CA LYS A 277 -1.21 19.18 19.62
C LYS A 277 -1.79 20.54 19.25
N ASP A 278 -2.78 20.58 18.37
CA ASP A 278 -3.71 21.70 18.25
C ASP A 278 -5.04 21.19 17.73
N ASN A 279 -6.12 21.71 18.32
CA ASN A 279 -7.52 21.31 18.11
C ASN A 279 -7.99 21.50 16.64
N LYS A 280 -7.58 20.60 15.74
CA LYS A 280 -8.32 20.31 14.51
C LYS A 280 -9.09 18.99 14.70
N PRO A 281 -10.34 18.89 14.21
CA PRO A 281 -11.14 17.67 14.39
C PRO A 281 -10.44 16.51 13.69
N ARG A 282 -9.93 15.57 14.49
CA ARG A 282 -9.45 14.27 14.00
C ARG A 282 -10.63 13.57 13.33
N ILE A 283 -10.50 13.25 12.06
CA ILE A 283 -11.34 12.20 11.48
C ILE A 283 -10.70 10.89 11.95
N LYS A 284 -11.16 10.34 13.09
CA LYS A 284 -10.98 8.91 13.42
C LYS A 284 -11.72 8.12 12.33
N GLY A 285 -11.10 7.98 11.16
CA GLY A 285 -11.69 7.35 9.99
C GLY A 285 -11.38 5.87 9.94
N ASN A 286 -12.30 5.10 9.36
CA ASN A 286 -12.06 3.70 9.00
C ASN A 286 -10.88 3.61 8.02
N ALA A 287 -9.89 2.75 8.29
CA ALA A 287 -8.68 2.66 7.45
C ALA A 287 -9.00 2.26 6.00
N ALA A 288 -10.06 1.47 5.78
CA ALA A 288 -10.52 1.16 4.43
C ALA A 288 -11.10 2.39 3.69
N ILE A 289 -11.74 3.32 4.42
CA ILE A 289 -12.20 4.59 3.83
C ILE A 289 -11.00 5.48 3.50
N GLN A 290 -9.97 5.50 4.36
CA GLN A 290 -8.73 6.23 4.04
C GLN A 290 -8.05 5.64 2.80
N SER A 291 -7.94 4.32 2.71
CA SER A 291 -7.44 3.65 1.51
C SER A 291 -8.25 4.05 0.26
N LEU A 292 -9.58 4.12 0.34
CA LEU A 292 -10.43 4.59 -0.77
C LEU A 292 -10.12 6.04 -1.17
N ILE A 293 -9.93 6.93 -0.20
CA ILE A 293 -9.58 8.34 -0.43
C ILE A 293 -8.22 8.42 -1.12
N GLU A 294 -7.23 7.62 -0.70
CA GLU A 294 -5.92 7.54 -1.35
C GLU A 294 -6.02 7.08 -2.81
N VAL A 295 -6.92 6.14 -3.14
CA VAL A 295 -7.17 5.73 -4.53
C VAL A 295 -7.61 6.92 -5.36
N ILE A 296 -8.64 7.65 -4.90
CA ILE A 296 -9.17 8.81 -5.62
C ILE A 296 -8.09 9.88 -5.79
N ALA A 297 -7.36 10.14 -4.71
CA ALA A 297 -6.33 11.15 -4.70
C ALA A 297 -5.19 10.75 -5.68
N LYS A 298 -4.71 9.51 -5.66
CA LYS A 298 -3.69 9.02 -6.60
C LYS A 298 -4.18 9.06 -8.05
N ALA A 299 -5.45 8.71 -8.30
CA ALA A 299 -6.03 8.79 -9.63
C ALA A 299 -6.02 10.23 -10.16
N SER A 300 -6.21 11.22 -9.28
CA SER A 300 -6.21 12.64 -9.63
C SER A 300 -4.87 13.20 -10.08
N THR A 301 -3.76 12.48 -9.87
CA THR A 301 -2.42 12.93 -10.28
C THR A 301 -1.99 12.38 -11.63
N ILE A 302 -2.80 11.52 -12.26
CA ILE A 302 -2.47 10.85 -13.52
C ILE A 302 -3.33 11.43 -14.64
N GLU A 303 -2.67 11.98 -15.66
CA GLU A 303 -3.34 12.50 -16.86
C GLU A 303 -3.68 11.38 -17.84
N ASP A 304 -4.78 11.55 -18.60
CA ASP A 304 -5.21 10.62 -19.65
C ASP A 304 -4.11 10.33 -20.68
N ILE A 305 -3.27 11.31 -21.00
CA ILE A 305 -2.17 11.17 -21.97
C ILE A 305 -1.13 10.19 -21.43
N THR A 306 -0.70 10.39 -20.18
CA THR A 306 0.25 9.51 -19.49
C THR A 306 -0.31 8.09 -19.42
N ARG A 307 -1.59 7.96 -19.06
CA ARG A 307 -2.23 6.65 -18.95
C ARG A 307 -2.34 5.91 -20.28
N LYS A 308 -2.61 6.64 -21.38
CA LYS A 308 -2.57 6.07 -22.74
C LYS A 308 -1.17 5.65 -23.17
N GLN A 309 -0.12 6.36 -22.77
CA GLN A 309 1.26 5.95 -23.03
C GLN A 309 1.57 4.63 -22.31
N GLN A 310 1.19 4.51 -21.04
CA GLN A 310 1.32 3.24 -20.30
C GLN A 310 0.57 2.09 -20.99
N ALA A 311 -0.62 2.35 -21.54
CA ALA A 311 -1.39 1.36 -22.29
C ALA A 311 -0.70 0.89 -23.59
N GLN A 312 0.14 1.74 -24.21
CA GLN A 312 0.95 1.36 -25.36
C GLN A 312 2.10 0.42 -24.98
N GLU A 313 2.65 0.58 -23.77
CA GLU A 313 3.71 -0.28 -23.24
C GLU A 313 3.16 -1.62 -22.72
N ASN A 314 1.94 -1.61 -22.17
CA ASN A 314 1.30 -2.79 -21.60
C ASN A 314 -0.17 -2.90 -22.02
N SER A 315 -0.45 -3.80 -22.97
CA SER A 315 -1.81 -4.04 -23.50
C SER A 315 -2.87 -4.34 -22.43
N LYS A 316 -2.51 -4.93 -21.27
CA LYS A 316 -3.48 -5.19 -20.19
C LYS A 316 -4.00 -3.92 -19.54
N ILE A 317 -3.24 -2.82 -19.57
CA ILE A 317 -3.70 -1.52 -19.10
C ILE A 317 -4.84 -1.02 -19.98
N GLN A 318 -4.80 -1.31 -21.29
CA GLN A 318 -5.89 -0.97 -22.20
C GLN A 318 -7.18 -1.70 -21.80
N ASP A 319 -7.10 -2.96 -21.36
CA ASP A 319 -8.27 -3.70 -20.87
C ASP A 319 -8.94 -2.98 -19.68
N TYR A 320 -8.17 -2.42 -18.74
CA TYR A 320 -8.73 -1.65 -17.62
C TYR A 320 -9.35 -0.33 -18.05
N ILE A 321 -8.73 0.37 -19.01
CA ILE A 321 -9.29 1.59 -19.60
C ILE A 321 -10.61 1.28 -20.31
N ASP A 322 -10.66 0.18 -21.07
CA ASP A 322 -11.85 -0.25 -21.80
C ASP A 322 -12.97 -0.67 -20.85
N LEU A 323 -12.64 -1.34 -19.74
CA LEU A 323 -13.58 -1.61 -18.65
C LEU A 323 -14.14 -0.33 -18.04
N ALA A 324 -13.30 0.67 -17.76
CA ALA A 324 -13.75 1.97 -17.26
C ALA A 324 -14.69 2.67 -18.26
N GLN A 325 -14.38 2.64 -19.55
CA GLN A 325 -15.25 3.18 -20.60
C GLN A 325 -16.57 2.42 -20.71
N ALA A 326 -16.55 1.09 -20.54
CA ALA A 326 -17.76 0.27 -20.53
C ALA A 326 -18.66 0.62 -19.34
N LEU A 327 -18.08 0.85 -18.15
CA LEU A 327 -18.83 1.33 -16.98
C LEU A 327 -19.51 2.68 -17.27
N GLU A 328 -18.80 3.63 -17.88
CA GLU A 328 -19.35 4.93 -18.23
C GLU A 328 -20.51 4.86 -19.22
N ARG A 329 -20.32 4.11 -20.31
CA ARG A 329 -21.29 4.06 -21.41
C ARG A 329 -22.51 3.22 -21.08
N ASN A 330 -22.30 2.08 -20.41
CA ASN A 330 -23.34 1.06 -20.27
C ASN A 330 -24.03 1.09 -18.91
N ILE A 331 -23.38 1.65 -17.88
CA ILE A 331 -23.92 1.68 -16.51
C ILE A 331 -24.21 3.11 -16.06
N LEU A 332 -23.25 4.02 -16.19
CA LEU A 332 -23.39 5.39 -15.67
C LEU A 332 -24.13 6.34 -16.63
N TYR A 333 -24.14 6.04 -17.93
CA TYR A 333 -24.68 6.90 -18.99
C TYR A 333 -24.12 8.34 -18.92
N GLY A 334 -22.81 8.45 -18.68
CA GLY A 334 -22.11 9.72 -18.57
C GLY A 334 -20.63 9.51 -18.25
N ASN A 335 -19.86 10.59 -18.33
CA ASN A 335 -18.43 10.58 -18.05
C ASN A 335 -18.13 11.17 -16.67
N ILE A 336 -17.08 10.65 -16.02
CA ILE A 336 -16.52 11.19 -14.79
C ILE A 336 -15.19 11.86 -15.11
N GLU A 337 -15.04 13.10 -14.68
CA GLU A 337 -13.82 13.90 -14.82
C GLU A 337 -13.34 14.37 -13.44
N ILE A 338 -12.03 14.59 -13.33
CA ILE A 338 -11.42 15.25 -12.17
C ILE A 338 -11.13 16.69 -12.58
N ASP A 339 -11.93 17.63 -12.08
CA ASP A 339 -11.72 19.06 -12.29
C ASP A 339 -10.66 19.57 -11.30
N SER A 340 -9.47 19.82 -11.83
CA SER A 340 -8.31 20.38 -11.11
C SER A 340 -8.17 21.90 -11.29
N SER A 341 -9.17 22.59 -11.85
CA SER A 341 -9.14 24.05 -12.07
C SER A 341 -9.28 24.87 -10.79
N LYS A 342 -9.77 24.25 -9.71
CA LYS A 342 -9.99 24.85 -8.40
C LYS A 342 -8.80 24.60 -7.46
N LEU A 343 -8.79 25.26 -6.30
CA LEU A 343 -7.80 25.05 -5.24
C LEU A 343 -7.80 23.61 -4.68
N GLN A 344 -8.89 22.88 -4.88
CA GLN A 344 -9.08 21.49 -4.49
C GLN A 344 -9.61 20.74 -5.70
N ASN A 345 -9.13 19.51 -5.91
CA ASN A 345 -9.61 18.68 -7.00
C ASN A 345 -11.05 18.25 -6.69
N GLU A 346 -11.89 18.28 -7.72
CA GLU A 346 -13.30 17.91 -7.61
C GLU A 346 -13.63 16.79 -8.61
N ILE A 347 -14.39 15.79 -8.19
CA ILE A 347 -14.93 14.80 -9.12
C ILE A 347 -16.26 15.32 -9.67
N VAL A 348 -16.32 15.46 -10.98
CA VAL A 348 -17.48 15.99 -11.71
C VAL A 348 -18.06 14.89 -12.60
N PHE A 349 -19.39 14.83 -12.66
CA PHE A 349 -20.11 13.92 -13.55
C PHE A 349 -20.75 14.69 -14.71
N HIS A 350 -20.55 14.21 -15.93
CA HIS A 350 -21.07 14.76 -17.17
C HIS A 350 -22.05 13.77 -17.81
N PRO A 351 -23.38 13.97 -17.66
CA PRO A 351 -24.38 13.09 -18.27
C PRO A 351 -24.29 13.09 -19.80
N LEU A 352 -24.52 11.94 -20.45
CA LEU A 352 -24.39 11.79 -21.91
C LEU A 352 -25.34 12.70 -22.72
N ASN A 353 -26.51 13.05 -22.15
CA ASN A 353 -27.59 13.76 -22.87
C ASN A 353 -27.50 15.30 -22.78
N ASN A 354 -26.31 15.89 -22.79
CA ASN A 354 -26.09 17.35 -22.65
C ASN A 354 -26.74 17.96 -21.39
N GLY A 355 -26.83 17.18 -20.32
CA GLY A 355 -27.21 17.70 -19.00
C GLY A 355 -26.13 18.65 -18.47
N ALA A 356 -26.50 19.50 -17.51
CA ALA A 356 -25.52 20.27 -16.77
C ALA A 356 -24.52 19.31 -16.10
N SER A 357 -23.23 19.67 -16.09
CA SER A 357 -22.22 19.00 -15.29
C SER A 357 -22.64 19.04 -13.81
N LEU A 358 -22.51 17.92 -13.12
CA LEU A 358 -22.99 17.75 -11.76
C LEU A 358 -21.81 17.56 -10.82
N GLU A 359 -21.77 18.31 -9.72
CA GLU A 359 -20.89 17.97 -8.60
C GLU A 359 -21.30 16.59 -8.05
N MET A 360 -20.32 15.85 -7.52
CA MET A 360 -20.57 14.48 -7.09
C MET A 360 -21.67 14.40 -6.01
N GLN A 361 -21.80 15.41 -5.14
CA GLN A 361 -22.83 15.43 -4.08
C GLN A 361 -24.26 15.35 -4.63
N VAL A 362 -24.52 15.98 -5.78
CA VAL A 362 -25.85 16.06 -6.41
C VAL A 362 -26.07 15.01 -7.50
N SER A 363 -25.06 14.18 -7.78
CA SER A 363 -25.18 13.05 -8.71
C SER A 363 -25.95 11.86 -8.11
N SER A 364 -26.33 10.90 -8.95
CA SER A 364 -27.07 9.68 -8.53
C SER A 364 -26.22 8.79 -7.62
N SER A 365 -26.85 7.98 -6.76
CA SER A 365 -26.13 7.05 -5.85
C SER A 365 -25.19 6.11 -6.61
N MET A 366 -25.67 5.53 -7.71
CA MET A 366 -24.87 4.65 -8.56
C MET A 366 -23.61 5.33 -9.12
N VAL A 367 -23.72 6.59 -9.56
CA VAL A 367 -22.56 7.37 -10.01
C VAL A 367 -21.58 7.58 -8.86
N LYS A 368 -22.07 8.00 -7.69
CA LYS A 368 -21.22 8.20 -6.50
C LYS A 368 -20.45 6.95 -6.11
N GLU A 369 -21.08 5.79 -6.14
CA GLU A 369 -20.49 4.54 -5.66
C GLU A 369 -19.50 3.92 -6.63
N LEU A 370 -19.74 4.06 -7.93
CA LEU A 370 -18.88 3.48 -8.96
C LEU A 370 -17.74 4.42 -9.36
N ALA A 371 -17.82 5.73 -9.07
CA ALA A 371 -16.77 6.68 -9.40
C ALA A 371 -15.37 6.25 -8.89
N PRO A 372 -15.18 5.81 -7.64
CA PRO A 372 -13.84 5.42 -7.19
C PRO A 372 -13.30 4.20 -7.94
N LEU A 373 -14.16 3.21 -8.23
CA LEU A 373 -13.78 2.01 -8.99
C LEU A 373 -13.42 2.39 -10.43
N LEU A 374 -14.20 3.25 -11.06
CA LEU A 374 -13.97 3.75 -12.41
C LEU A 374 -12.65 4.52 -12.48
N LEU A 375 -12.38 5.43 -11.54
CA LEU A 375 -11.13 6.18 -11.47
C LEU A 375 -9.94 5.25 -11.25
N CYS A 376 -10.08 4.23 -10.40
CA CYS A 376 -9.06 3.22 -10.20
C CYS A 376 -8.77 2.45 -11.50
N LEU A 377 -9.79 1.93 -12.18
CA LEU A 377 -9.64 1.19 -13.42
C LEU A 377 -9.01 2.06 -14.52
N ARG A 378 -9.49 3.30 -14.65
CA ARG A 378 -8.97 4.23 -15.65
C ARG A 378 -7.51 4.56 -15.41
N TYR A 379 -7.13 4.95 -14.19
CA TYR A 379 -5.85 5.60 -13.94
C TYR A 379 -4.81 4.75 -13.21
N LEU A 380 -5.22 3.75 -12.43
CA LEU A 380 -4.34 3.14 -11.44
C LEU A 380 -4.13 1.63 -11.58
N ALA A 381 -5.17 0.89 -11.97
CA ALA A 381 -5.13 -0.57 -11.94
C ALA A 381 -4.03 -1.14 -12.84
N GLU A 382 -3.17 -1.97 -12.28
CA GLU A 382 -2.10 -2.68 -12.97
C GLU A 382 -2.30 -4.20 -12.91
N PRO A 383 -1.72 -4.96 -13.85
CA PRO A 383 -1.74 -6.41 -13.77
C PRO A 383 -1.13 -6.93 -12.47
N ASN A 384 -1.85 -7.84 -11.82
CA ASN A 384 -1.51 -8.43 -10.52
C ASN A 384 -1.70 -7.52 -9.30
N ASP A 385 -2.44 -6.42 -9.44
CA ASP A 385 -3.04 -5.78 -8.27
C ASP A 385 -4.17 -6.65 -7.70
N LEU A 386 -4.45 -6.44 -6.42
CA LEU A 386 -5.58 -7.04 -5.72
C LEU A 386 -6.69 -6.00 -5.56
N LEU A 387 -7.76 -6.13 -6.32
CA LEU A 387 -8.99 -5.37 -6.16
C LEU A 387 -9.98 -6.17 -5.32
N ILE A 388 -10.25 -5.68 -4.11
CA ILE A 388 -11.26 -6.22 -3.19
C ILE A 388 -12.46 -5.26 -3.20
N ILE A 389 -13.62 -5.76 -3.63
CA ILE A 389 -14.87 -5.00 -3.61
C ILE A 389 -15.80 -5.61 -2.57
N ASP A 390 -16.16 -4.82 -1.58
CA ASP A 390 -17.05 -5.21 -0.49
C ASP A 390 -18.49 -4.75 -0.76
N GLU A 391 -19.43 -5.68 -0.75
CA GLU A 391 -20.87 -5.43 -0.91
C GLU A 391 -21.20 -4.44 -2.05
N PRO A 392 -20.80 -4.74 -3.31
CA PRO A 392 -21.19 -3.91 -4.46
C PRO A 392 -22.71 -3.77 -4.58
N GLU A 393 -23.49 -4.75 -4.09
CA GLU A 393 -24.94 -4.82 -4.19
C GLU A 393 -25.69 -3.85 -3.28
N MET A 394 -25.14 -3.42 -2.14
CA MET A 394 -25.86 -2.63 -1.12
C MET A 394 -26.47 -1.31 -1.62
N ASN A 395 -26.05 -0.92 -2.80
CA ASN A 395 -26.03 0.41 -3.36
C ASN A 395 -26.65 0.41 -4.78
N LEU A 396 -26.97 -0.78 -5.31
CA LEU A 396 -27.70 -0.99 -6.57
C LEU A 396 -29.21 -0.73 -6.42
N HIS A 397 -29.88 -0.49 -7.56
CA HIS A 397 -31.35 -0.48 -7.64
C HIS A 397 -31.93 -1.83 -7.13
N PRO A 398 -33.09 -1.85 -6.45
CA PRO A 398 -33.64 -3.07 -5.85
C PRO A 398 -33.74 -4.28 -6.78
N GLU A 399 -34.04 -4.05 -8.07
CA GLU A 399 -34.11 -5.11 -9.08
C GLU A 399 -32.74 -5.79 -9.31
N ALA A 400 -31.66 -5.01 -9.37
CA ALA A 400 -30.31 -5.53 -9.52
C ALA A 400 -29.81 -6.23 -8.23
N GLN A 401 -30.26 -5.76 -7.05
CA GLN A 401 -29.98 -6.43 -5.78
C GLN A 401 -30.57 -7.85 -5.74
N VAL A 402 -31.80 -8.02 -6.21
CA VAL A 402 -32.46 -9.34 -6.28
C VAL A 402 -31.69 -10.28 -7.22
N HIS A 403 -31.22 -9.78 -8.36
CA HIS A 403 -30.45 -10.58 -9.31
C HIS A 403 -29.08 -11.02 -8.74
N CYS A 404 -28.40 -10.16 -7.98
CA CYS A 404 -27.15 -10.53 -7.30
C CYS A 404 -27.34 -11.54 -6.15
N MET A 405 -28.49 -11.51 -5.45
CA MET A 405 -28.78 -12.44 -4.36
C MET A 405 -29.27 -13.81 -4.84
N TYR A 406 -29.90 -13.87 -6.02
CA TYR A 406 -30.44 -15.09 -6.60
C TYR A 406 -29.96 -15.22 -8.06
N PRO A 407 -28.68 -15.57 -8.29
CA PRO A 407 -28.22 -15.87 -9.64
C PRO A 407 -29.01 -17.07 -10.21
N PRO A 408 -29.35 -17.04 -11.52
CA PRO A 408 -30.23 -18.00 -12.17
C PRO A 408 -29.74 -19.45 -12.15
#